data_AF-A0A7C5BX53-F1
#
_entry.id   AF-A0A7C5BX53-F1
#
_cell.length_a   1.000
_cell.length_b   1.000
_cell.length_c   1.000
_cell.angle_alpha   90.00
_cell.angle_beta   90.00
_cell.angle_gamma   90.00
#
_symmetry.space_group_name_H-M   'P 1'
#
loop_
_entity.id
_entity.type
_entity.pdbx_description
1 polymer ?
#
loop_
_entity_poly.entity_id
_entity_poly.type
_entity_poly.pdbx_seq_one_letter_code
_entity_poly.pdbx_strand_id
1 'polypeptide(L)'
;MLGWVGNLNGRAKILNLMGRTSRVSLPGRGPTAFRPVPPKFSRPGVFTVTELLIALALVGMIAAACAGLFLASERAFVLARGYAAVAEEGQLVVERIRRAVERSHATLKFPGFLVLESIAGGWRFPDTLIVWCPAEVVGSARELPRMDEVVVFCPDPSVPNRLVEVRFPGNTEIGFSAGELEGWRTAIAEGLQSPNAEVVVLTDRLRTVTLESGGSLRRQSGVFFFDLLRPSDEELAQFRNGALTWENLPWVQNAYGTQYGLRQHWLRIELQLVSGEDAAAGEVVPFFGSAAVYYGISRVE
;
A
#
# COMPACT_ATOMS: atom_id res chain seq x y z
N MET A 1 -2.21 26.54 11.87
CA MET A 1 -2.51 27.97 11.67
C MET A 1 -1.63 28.48 10.54
N LEU A 2 -2.17 28.56 9.33
CA LEU A 2 -1.49 29.12 8.16
C LEU A 2 -2.39 30.23 7.60
N GLY A 3 -2.06 31.46 7.97
CA GLY A 3 -2.75 32.68 7.55
C GLY A 3 -2.22 33.16 6.20
N TRP A 4 -3.11 33.24 5.22
CA TRP A 4 -2.92 33.89 3.94
C TRP A 4 -3.08 35.41 4.11
N VAL A 5 -2.05 36.19 3.75
CA VAL A 5 -2.14 37.65 3.56
C VAL A 5 -1.54 37.99 2.20
N GLY A 6 -2.42 38.23 1.22
CA GLY A 6 -2.06 38.68 -0.13
C GLY A 6 -2.31 40.17 -0.28
N ASN A 7 -1.23 40.95 -0.31
CA ASN A 7 -1.23 42.40 -0.52
C ASN A 7 -1.26 42.72 -2.03
N LEU A 8 -2.30 43.43 -2.48
CA LEU A 8 -2.50 43.88 -3.87
C LEU A 8 -1.85 45.26 -4.06
N ASN A 9 -0.77 45.32 -4.85
CA ASN A 9 -0.30 46.58 -5.42
C ASN A 9 0.48 46.34 -6.72
N GLY A 10 -0.17 46.60 -7.86
CA GLY A 10 0.43 46.57 -9.19
C GLY A 10 -0.18 47.67 -10.06
N ARG A 11 0.53 48.80 -10.16
CA ARG A 11 0.21 50.02 -10.91
C ARG A 11 0.15 49.79 -12.42
N ALA A 12 -0.82 50.40 -13.11
CA ALA A 12 -0.70 50.76 -14.53
C ALA A 12 -1.10 52.24 -14.75
N LYS A 13 -0.25 52.94 -15.51
CA LYS A 13 -0.13 54.38 -15.68
C LYS A 13 -1.26 55.01 -16.49
N ILE A 14 -1.74 56.16 -16.01
CA ILE A 14 -2.51 57.17 -16.75
C ILE A 14 -1.53 58.02 -17.57
N LEU A 15 -1.79 58.20 -18.87
CA LEU A 15 -1.17 59.25 -19.67
C LEU A 15 -2.27 60.10 -20.31
N ASN A 16 -2.32 61.36 -19.87
CA ASN A 16 -3.11 62.46 -20.41
C ASN A 16 -2.39 63.06 -21.62
N LEU A 17 -3.12 63.44 -22.67
CA LEU A 17 -2.67 64.47 -23.59
C LEU A 17 -3.86 65.33 -24.07
N MET A 18 -3.67 66.63 -23.83
CA MET A 18 -4.43 67.82 -24.24
C MET A 18 -4.98 67.71 -25.68
N GLY A 19 -6.15 68.24 -26.06
CA GLY A 19 -6.68 69.56 -25.79
C GLY A 19 -6.54 70.43 -27.06
N ARG A 20 -7.60 70.56 -27.86
CA ARG A 20 -7.74 71.65 -28.85
C ARG A 20 -9.21 71.91 -29.18
N THR A 21 -9.67 73.09 -28.81
CA THR A 21 -10.97 73.68 -29.16
C THR A 21 -10.88 74.34 -30.55
N SER A 22 -11.85 74.07 -31.41
CA SER A 22 -12.21 74.94 -32.52
C SER A 22 -13.73 74.96 -32.69
N ARG A 23 -14.31 76.16 -32.57
CA ARG A 23 -15.68 76.44 -33.00
C ARG A 23 -15.69 76.52 -34.52
N VAL A 24 -16.62 75.81 -35.16
CA VAL A 24 -17.01 76.05 -36.57
C VAL A 24 -18.52 76.25 -36.60
N SER A 25 -18.91 77.34 -37.23
CA SER A 25 -20.29 77.82 -37.41
C SER A 25 -21.10 76.94 -38.37
N LEU A 26 -22.39 76.84 -38.07
CA LEU A 26 -23.44 76.23 -38.90
C LEU A 26 -23.55 76.89 -40.28
N PRO A 27 -23.84 76.12 -41.34
CA PRO A 27 -24.73 76.55 -42.40
C PRO A 27 -26.11 75.89 -42.20
N GLY A 28 -27.15 76.73 -42.14
CA GLY A 28 -28.53 76.28 -42.07
C GLY A 28 -28.96 75.54 -43.35
N ARG A 29 -29.78 74.50 -43.17
CA ARG A 29 -30.63 73.94 -44.24
C ARG A 29 -31.81 73.15 -43.66
N GLY A 30 -32.98 73.77 -43.70
CA GLY A 30 -34.31 73.13 -43.81
C GLY A 30 -34.92 72.52 -42.52
N PRO A 31 -36.24 72.71 -42.28
CA PRO A 31 -36.93 72.02 -41.20
C PRO A 31 -37.19 70.56 -41.62
N THR A 32 -36.23 69.66 -41.37
CA THR A 32 -36.53 68.23 -41.35
C THR A 32 -37.19 67.91 -40.03
N ALA A 33 -38.50 67.65 -40.08
CA ALA A 33 -39.31 67.21 -38.95
C ALA A 33 -38.54 66.18 -38.10
N PHE A 34 -38.32 66.53 -36.83
CA PHE A 34 -37.94 65.56 -35.80
C PHE A 34 -39.02 64.46 -35.81
N ARG A 35 -38.72 63.31 -36.40
CA ARG A 35 -39.48 62.09 -36.11
C ARG A 35 -38.98 61.61 -34.75
N PRO A 36 -39.78 61.67 -33.67
CA PRO A 36 -39.43 60.95 -32.46
C PRO A 36 -39.38 59.46 -32.84
N VAL A 37 -38.20 58.85 -32.75
CA VAL A 37 -38.11 57.39 -32.63
C VAL A 37 -38.83 57.08 -31.33
N PRO A 38 -39.96 56.35 -31.34
CA PRO A 38 -40.61 56.03 -30.09
C PRO A 38 -39.60 55.23 -29.25
N PRO A 39 -39.53 55.47 -27.93
CA PRO A 39 -38.79 54.58 -27.05
C PRO A 39 -39.29 53.16 -27.32
N LYS A 40 -38.37 52.24 -27.68
CA LYS A 40 -38.63 50.81 -27.54
C LYS A 40 -38.77 50.56 -26.04
N PHE A 41 -39.94 50.87 -25.50
CA PHE A 41 -40.41 50.24 -24.28
C PHE A 41 -40.40 48.75 -24.58
N SER A 42 -39.41 48.05 -24.04
CA SER A 42 -39.49 46.61 -23.84
C SER A 42 -40.82 46.38 -23.13
N ARG A 43 -41.83 45.91 -23.88
CA ARG A 43 -43.10 45.49 -23.29
C ARG A 43 -42.75 44.51 -22.17
N PRO A 44 -43.34 44.62 -20.97
CA PRO A 44 -43.28 43.50 -20.04
C PRO A 44 -44.00 42.35 -20.77
N GLY A 45 -43.22 41.40 -21.27
CA GLY A 45 -43.74 40.26 -22.01
C GLY A 45 -44.66 39.49 -21.08
N VAL A 46 -45.95 39.45 -21.42
CA VAL A 46 -46.87 38.48 -20.82
C VAL A 46 -46.41 37.12 -21.35
N PHE A 47 -45.71 36.34 -20.51
CA PHE A 47 -45.26 35.00 -20.87
C PHE A 47 -46.46 34.16 -21.28
N THR A 48 -46.39 33.54 -22.45
CA THR A 48 -47.42 32.56 -22.85
C THR A 48 -47.27 31.31 -21.99
N VAL A 49 -48.38 30.61 -21.71
CA VAL A 49 -48.36 29.35 -20.95
C VAL A 49 -47.39 28.34 -21.58
N THR A 50 -47.31 28.30 -22.91
CA THR A 50 -46.37 27.44 -23.66
C THR A 50 -44.90 27.78 -23.36
N GLU A 51 -44.54 29.06 -23.29
CA GLU A 51 -43.17 29.50 -23.00
C GLU A 51 -42.78 29.17 -21.55
N LEU A 52 -43.73 29.32 -20.60
CA LEU A 52 -43.54 28.91 -19.21
C LEU A 52 -43.36 27.39 -19.08
N LEU A 53 -44.11 26.59 -19.85
CA LEU A 53 -43.98 25.14 -19.88
C LEU A 53 -42.63 24.69 -20.46
N ILE A 54 -42.15 25.32 -21.53
CA ILE A 54 -40.82 25.04 -22.10
C ILE A 54 -39.71 25.42 -21.11
N ALA A 55 -39.81 26.58 -20.46
CA ALA A 55 -38.85 27.01 -19.45
C ALA A 55 -38.81 26.05 -18.26
N LEU A 56 -39.98 25.60 -17.78
CA LEU A 56 -40.08 24.62 -16.69
C LEU A 56 -39.46 23.27 -17.07
N ALA A 57 -39.72 22.79 -18.30
CA ALA A 57 -39.12 21.56 -18.80
C ALA A 57 -37.59 21.64 -18.90
N LEU A 58 -37.04 22.78 -19.38
CA LEU A 58 -35.60 23.01 -19.45
C LEU A 58 -34.96 23.05 -18.05
N VAL A 59 -35.55 23.78 -17.11
CA VAL A 59 -35.06 23.82 -15.72
C VAL A 59 -35.13 22.43 -15.09
N GLY A 60 -36.19 21.66 -15.35
CA GLY A 60 -36.31 20.27 -14.89
C GLY A 60 -35.21 19.37 -15.43
N MET A 61 -34.90 19.47 -16.73
CA MET A 61 -33.80 18.71 -17.35
C MET A 61 -32.43 19.10 -16.79
N ILE A 62 -32.18 20.40 -16.60
CA ILE A 62 -30.93 20.89 -15.98
C ILE A 62 -30.82 20.39 -14.54
N ALA A 63 -31.89 20.48 -13.77
CA ALA A 63 -31.92 19.98 -12.39
C ALA A 63 -31.65 18.47 -12.33
N ALA A 64 -32.25 17.69 -13.24
CA ALA A 64 -32.01 16.25 -13.36
C ALA A 64 -30.54 15.94 -13.73
N ALA A 65 -29.96 16.68 -14.68
CA ALA A 65 -28.56 16.53 -15.06
C ALA A 65 -27.60 16.88 -13.90
N CYS A 66 -27.86 17.97 -13.17
CA CYS A 66 -27.10 18.34 -11.98
C CYS A 66 -27.20 17.29 -10.87
N ALA A 67 -28.40 16.73 -10.63
CA ALA A 67 -28.60 15.65 -9.67
C ALA A 67 -27.82 14.38 -10.06
N GLY A 68 -27.83 14.02 -11.35
CA GLY A 68 -27.04 12.91 -11.87
C GLY A 68 -25.54 13.10 -11.68
N LEU A 69 -25.02 14.31 -11.97
CA LEU A 69 -23.61 14.63 -11.76
C LEU A 69 -23.21 14.61 -10.27
N PHE A 70 -24.08 15.11 -9.40
CA PHE A 70 -23.85 15.07 -7.95
C PHE A 70 -23.70 13.63 -7.46
N LEU A 71 -24.63 12.75 -7.82
CA LEU A 71 -24.58 11.33 -7.44
C LEU A 71 -23.34 10.63 -8.03
N ALA A 72 -22.96 10.95 -9.26
CA ALA A 72 -21.74 10.40 -9.88
C ALA A 72 -20.47 10.87 -9.14
N SER A 73 -20.40 12.16 -8.78
CA SER A 73 -19.28 12.73 -8.03
C SER A 73 -19.19 12.15 -6.62
N GLU A 74 -20.32 11.94 -5.95
CA GLU A 74 -20.37 11.33 -4.62
C GLU A 74 -19.81 9.90 -4.67
N ARG A 75 -20.25 9.09 -5.64
CA ARG A 75 -19.74 7.72 -5.83
C ARG A 75 -18.25 7.70 -6.15
N ALA A 76 -17.80 8.58 -7.03
CA ALA A 76 -16.38 8.70 -7.37
C ALA A 76 -15.54 9.09 -6.14
N PHE A 77 -16.04 10.00 -5.31
CA PHE A 77 -15.37 10.41 -4.08
C PHE A 77 -15.28 9.27 -3.06
N VAL A 78 -16.37 8.54 -2.83
CA VAL A 78 -16.39 7.39 -1.91
C VAL A 78 -15.42 6.31 -2.37
N LEU A 79 -15.43 5.99 -3.67
CA LEU A 79 -14.50 5.03 -4.25
C LEU A 79 -13.05 5.48 -4.07
N ALA A 80 -12.72 6.71 -4.47
CA ALA A 80 -11.37 7.27 -4.35
C ALA A 80 -10.87 7.27 -2.89
N ARG A 81 -11.74 7.60 -1.93
CA ARG A 81 -11.41 7.54 -0.51
C ARG A 81 -11.12 6.11 -0.04
N GLY A 82 -11.90 5.12 -0.50
CA GLY A 82 -11.67 3.71 -0.19
C GLY A 82 -10.30 3.22 -0.66
N TYR A 83 -9.92 3.54 -1.90
CA TYR A 83 -8.59 3.19 -2.41
C TYR A 83 -7.46 3.92 -1.68
N ALA A 84 -7.62 5.20 -1.37
CA ALA A 84 -6.59 5.94 -0.65
C ALA A 84 -6.29 5.32 0.72
N ALA A 85 -7.34 4.92 1.46
CA ALA A 85 -7.19 4.25 2.75
C ALA A 85 -6.45 2.89 2.61
N VAL A 86 -6.85 2.07 1.63
CA VAL A 86 -6.19 0.79 1.37
C VAL A 86 -4.74 0.97 0.92
N ALA A 87 -4.45 2.00 0.12
CA ALA A 87 -3.11 2.31 -0.32
C ALA A 87 -2.18 2.68 0.85
N GLU A 88 -2.64 3.54 1.75
CA GLU A 88 -1.90 3.92 2.95
C GLU A 88 -1.65 2.71 3.88
N GLU A 89 -2.69 1.91 4.11
CA GLU A 89 -2.62 0.71 4.95
C GLU A 89 -1.68 -0.35 4.37
N GLY A 90 -1.79 -0.65 3.08
CA GLY A 90 -0.92 -1.60 2.39
C GLY A 90 0.55 -1.19 2.42
N GLN A 91 0.85 0.10 2.20
CA GLN A 91 2.21 0.61 2.32
C GLN A 91 2.74 0.53 3.76
N LEU A 92 1.92 0.86 4.76
CA LEU A 92 2.31 0.75 6.16
C LEU A 92 2.64 -0.68 6.58
N VAL A 93 1.82 -1.65 6.14
CA VAL A 93 2.02 -3.08 6.40
C VAL A 93 3.34 -3.55 5.80
N VAL A 94 3.57 -3.27 4.51
CA VAL A 94 4.83 -3.63 3.82
C VAL A 94 6.03 -3.02 4.51
N GLU A 95 5.96 -1.73 4.86
CA GLU A 95 7.05 -1.02 5.53
C GLU A 95 7.35 -1.59 6.92
N ARG A 96 6.31 -2.01 7.66
CA ARG A 96 6.47 -2.63 8.98
C ARG A 96 7.17 -3.99 8.88
N ILE A 97 6.80 -4.82 7.91
CA ILE A 97 7.47 -6.10 7.65
C ILE A 97 8.92 -5.87 7.20
N ARG A 98 9.14 -4.93 6.25
CA ARG A 98 10.48 -4.56 5.77
C ARG A 98 11.40 -4.16 6.92
N ARG A 99 10.93 -3.30 7.82
CA ARG A 99 11.71 -2.86 8.99
C ARG A 99 12.06 -4.00 9.94
N ALA A 100 11.16 -4.97 10.13
CA ALA A 100 11.46 -6.14 10.94
C ALA A 100 12.58 -6.97 10.31
N VAL A 101 12.47 -7.25 9.00
CA VAL A 101 13.47 -8.01 8.26
C VAL A 101 14.82 -7.31 8.23
N GLU A 102 14.86 -6.00 7.98
CA GLU A 102 16.11 -5.22 7.94
C GLU A 102 16.84 -5.15 9.28
N ARG A 103 16.12 -5.34 10.39
CA ARG A 103 16.68 -5.39 11.75
C ARG A 103 16.95 -6.81 12.22
N SER A 104 16.70 -7.81 11.39
CA SER A 104 16.81 -9.20 11.81
C SER A 104 18.26 -9.59 12.06
N HIS A 105 18.44 -10.52 13.00
CA HIS A 105 19.74 -11.08 13.31
C HIS A 105 19.93 -12.39 12.54
N ALA A 106 20.99 -12.45 11.72
CA ALA A 106 21.29 -13.63 10.91
C ALA A 106 22.55 -14.33 11.41
N THR A 107 22.47 -15.66 11.42
CA THR A 107 23.56 -16.58 11.76
C THR A 107 23.64 -17.66 10.68
N LEU A 108 24.57 -18.59 10.84
CA LEU A 108 24.69 -19.74 9.96
C LEU A 108 23.48 -20.69 10.07
N LYS A 109 22.95 -20.89 11.28
CA LYS A 109 21.81 -21.81 11.51
C LYS A 109 20.45 -21.17 11.28
N PHE A 110 20.37 -19.83 11.30
CA PHE A 110 19.13 -19.09 11.07
C PHE A 110 19.39 -17.82 10.25
N PRO A 111 18.95 -17.72 8.98
CA PRO A 111 19.33 -16.66 8.05
C PRO A 111 18.49 -15.38 8.24
N GLY A 112 18.27 -14.95 9.48
CA GLY A 112 17.53 -13.72 9.84
C GLY A 112 16.01 -13.85 9.78
N PHE A 113 15.48 -14.51 8.75
CA PHE A 113 14.07 -14.82 8.62
C PHE A 113 13.87 -16.17 7.92
N LEU A 114 12.64 -16.69 7.98
CA LEU A 114 12.22 -17.94 7.35
C LEU A 114 10.76 -17.81 6.88
N VAL A 115 10.44 -18.39 5.73
CA VAL A 115 9.06 -18.48 5.24
C VAL A 115 8.53 -19.90 5.45
N LEU A 116 7.36 -20.01 6.08
CA LEU A 116 6.62 -21.26 6.22
C LEU A 116 5.46 -21.31 5.24
N GLU A 117 5.29 -22.50 4.66
CA GLU A 117 4.18 -22.81 3.77
C GLU A 117 3.07 -23.52 4.54
N SER A 118 1.84 -23.01 4.40
CA SER A 118 0.61 -23.71 4.77
C SER A 118 0.07 -24.48 3.55
N ILE A 119 -0.67 -25.57 3.80
CA ILE A 119 -1.26 -26.41 2.74
C ILE A 119 -2.79 -26.33 2.85
N ALA A 120 -3.46 -25.99 1.75
CA ALA A 120 -4.92 -26.00 1.65
C ALA A 120 -5.37 -26.43 0.25
N GLY A 121 -6.29 -27.40 0.16
CA GLY A 121 -6.83 -27.87 -1.12
C GLY A 121 -5.79 -28.41 -2.10
N GLY A 122 -4.67 -28.95 -1.60
CA GLY A 122 -3.54 -29.43 -2.41
C GLY A 122 -2.57 -28.33 -2.88
N TRP A 123 -2.85 -27.06 -2.56
CA TRP A 123 -1.99 -25.93 -2.87
C TRP A 123 -1.14 -25.53 -1.66
N ARG A 124 0.05 -24.99 -1.94
CA ARG A 124 0.97 -24.44 -0.93
C ARG A 124 0.86 -22.93 -0.91
N PHE A 125 0.75 -22.37 0.29
CA PHE A 125 0.63 -20.94 0.53
C PHE A 125 1.77 -20.51 1.45
N PRO A 126 2.81 -19.87 0.93
CA PRO A 126 3.86 -19.29 1.77
C PRO A 126 3.33 -18.04 2.47
N ASP A 127 2.50 -18.22 3.50
CA ASP A 127 1.69 -17.18 4.13
C ASP A 127 2.21 -16.76 5.51
N THR A 128 3.26 -17.42 6.01
CA THR A 128 3.79 -17.21 7.35
C THR A 128 5.26 -16.85 7.27
N LEU A 129 5.61 -15.65 7.74
CA LEU A 129 6.99 -15.15 7.81
C LEU A 129 7.45 -15.09 9.26
N ILE A 130 8.58 -15.71 9.55
CA ILE A 130 9.23 -15.73 10.85
C ILE A 130 10.48 -14.86 10.77
N VAL A 131 10.64 -13.88 11.65
CA VAL A 131 11.78 -12.96 11.65
C VAL A 131 12.44 -12.94 13.03
N TRP A 132 13.74 -13.19 13.09
CA TRP A 132 14.50 -13.12 14.34
C TRP A 132 14.89 -11.66 14.65
N CYS A 133 14.18 -11.03 15.59
CA CYS A 133 14.39 -9.64 16.01
C CYS A 133 14.73 -9.56 17.50
N PRO A 134 15.95 -9.93 17.91
CA PRO A 134 16.35 -9.86 19.31
C PRO A 134 16.37 -8.39 19.78
N ALA A 135 15.85 -8.13 20.98
CA ALA A 135 15.85 -6.79 21.56
C ALA A 135 17.26 -6.34 22.00
N GLU A 136 18.09 -7.30 22.39
CA GLU A 136 19.47 -7.09 22.81
C GLU A 136 20.45 -7.65 21.78
N VAL A 137 21.69 -7.16 21.83
CA VAL A 137 22.76 -7.68 20.97
C VAL A 137 23.02 -9.14 21.33
N VAL A 138 22.84 -10.02 20.35
CA VAL A 138 23.09 -11.45 20.52
C VAL A 138 24.60 -11.70 20.60
N GLY A 139 25.03 -12.38 21.66
CA GLY A 139 26.42 -12.81 21.77
C GLY A 139 26.78 -13.81 20.67
N SER A 140 28.03 -13.77 20.20
CA SER A 140 28.53 -14.56 19.05
C SER A 140 28.40 -16.09 19.20
N ALA A 141 28.14 -16.60 20.40
CA ALA A 141 27.96 -18.03 20.67
C ALA A 141 26.54 -18.53 20.38
N ARG A 142 25.54 -17.64 20.29
CA ARG A 142 24.15 -18.06 20.08
C ARG A 142 23.80 -18.04 18.60
N GLU A 143 23.63 -19.23 18.05
CA GLU A 143 23.34 -19.42 16.63
C GLU A 143 21.85 -19.54 16.31
N LEU A 144 20.99 -19.69 17.33
CA LEU A 144 19.56 -19.94 17.17
C LEU A 144 18.72 -18.89 17.92
N PRO A 145 17.55 -18.52 17.37
CA PRO A 145 16.62 -17.61 18.03
C PRO A 145 16.02 -18.23 19.29
N ARG A 146 15.60 -17.38 20.24
CA ARG A 146 14.59 -17.76 21.23
C ARG A 146 13.20 -17.39 20.73
N MET A 147 12.17 -18.07 21.19
CA MET A 147 10.80 -17.81 20.76
C MET A 147 10.31 -16.40 21.13
N ASP A 148 10.78 -15.82 22.24
CA ASP A 148 10.49 -14.45 22.67
C ASP A 148 11.16 -13.35 21.83
N GLU A 149 12.15 -13.71 21.01
CA GLU A 149 12.84 -12.80 20.09
C GLU A 149 12.30 -12.84 18.66
N VAL A 150 11.41 -13.79 18.39
CA VAL A 150 10.84 -14.00 17.08
C VAL A 150 9.59 -13.15 16.90
N VAL A 151 9.47 -12.60 15.69
CA VAL A 151 8.30 -11.89 15.22
C VAL A 151 7.70 -12.69 14.09
N VAL A 152 6.41 -13.04 14.22
CA VAL A 152 5.70 -13.81 13.20
C VAL A 152 4.70 -12.91 12.51
N PHE A 153 4.74 -12.89 11.17
CA PHE A 153 3.71 -12.29 10.34
C PHE A 153 2.93 -13.39 9.66
N CYS A 154 1.65 -13.53 9.99
CA CYS A 154 0.80 -14.56 9.40
C CYS A 154 -0.66 -14.10 9.36
N PRO A 155 -1.51 -14.73 8.53
CA PRO A 155 -2.93 -14.60 8.68
C PRO A 155 -3.42 -15.08 10.05
N ASP A 156 -4.45 -14.44 10.57
CA ASP A 156 -5.16 -14.96 11.74
C ASP A 156 -5.94 -16.24 11.32
N PRO A 157 -5.69 -17.40 11.97
CA PRO A 157 -6.34 -18.66 11.60
C PRO A 157 -7.86 -18.64 11.83
N SER A 158 -8.34 -17.81 12.76
CA SER A 158 -9.76 -17.63 13.06
C SER A 158 -10.43 -16.60 12.15
N VAL A 159 -9.66 -15.60 11.70
CA VAL A 159 -10.14 -14.49 10.87
C VAL A 159 -9.19 -14.28 9.68
N PRO A 160 -9.29 -15.08 8.61
CA PRO A 160 -8.31 -15.07 7.51
C PRO A 160 -8.22 -13.76 6.72
N ASN A 161 -9.15 -12.82 6.87
CA ASN A 161 -9.02 -11.49 6.29
C ASN A 161 -8.09 -10.57 7.10
N ARG A 162 -7.53 -11.03 8.23
CA ARG A 162 -6.59 -10.28 9.04
C ARG A 162 -5.17 -10.77 8.87
N LEU A 163 -4.25 -9.83 8.64
CA LEU A 163 -2.81 -10.06 8.82
C LEU A 163 -2.43 -9.62 10.23
N VAL A 164 -1.70 -10.46 10.94
CA VAL A 164 -1.25 -10.17 12.30
C VAL A 164 0.27 -10.22 12.41
N GLU A 165 0.82 -9.37 13.27
CA GLU A 165 2.16 -9.50 13.83
C GLU A 165 2.02 -10.15 15.22
N VAL A 166 2.72 -11.25 15.45
CA VAL A 166 2.65 -12.01 16.70
C VAL A 166 4.02 -12.09 17.36
N ARG A 167 4.05 -11.94 18.68
CA ARG A 167 5.22 -12.12 19.55
C ARG A 167 4.87 -13.03 20.72
N PHE A 168 5.89 -13.70 21.27
CA PHE A 168 5.72 -14.67 22.36
C PHE A 168 6.51 -14.25 23.60
N PRO A 169 6.16 -13.13 24.26
CA PRO A 169 6.91 -12.61 25.41
C PRO A 169 7.02 -13.65 26.53
N GLY A 170 8.23 -13.80 27.07
CA GLY A 170 8.52 -14.73 28.15
C GLY A 170 8.69 -16.20 27.71
N ASN A 171 8.51 -16.52 26.42
CA ASN A 171 8.86 -17.83 25.90
C ASN A 171 10.37 -17.91 25.61
N THR A 172 11.14 -18.36 26.60
CA THR A 172 12.60 -18.45 26.50
C THR A 172 13.10 -19.72 25.82
N GLU A 173 12.22 -20.55 25.27
CA GLU A 173 12.61 -21.76 24.56
C GLU A 173 13.47 -21.42 23.34
N ILE A 174 14.50 -22.23 23.11
CA ILE A 174 15.37 -22.09 21.95
C ILE A 174 14.60 -22.65 20.75
N GLY A 175 14.48 -21.84 19.70
CA GLY A 175 13.86 -22.23 18.44
C GLY A 175 14.72 -23.19 17.64
N PHE A 176 14.30 -23.42 16.40
CA PHE A 176 14.90 -24.44 15.54
C PHE A 176 15.84 -23.82 14.50
N SER A 177 16.68 -24.65 13.90
CA SER A 177 17.44 -24.25 12.71
C SER A 177 16.50 -23.99 11.53
N ALA A 178 16.97 -23.25 10.53
CA ALA A 178 16.16 -22.92 9.35
C ALA A 178 15.68 -24.14 8.54
N GLY A 179 16.42 -25.26 8.60
CA GLY A 179 16.05 -26.51 7.93
C GLY A 179 14.95 -27.31 8.63
N GLU A 180 14.64 -27.02 9.89
CA GLU A 180 13.70 -27.77 10.72
C GLU A 180 12.27 -27.19 10.64
N LEU A 181 11.72 -27.16 9.42
CA LEU A 181 10.45 -26.49 9.12
C LEU A 181 9.26 -27.04 9.92
N GLU A 182 9.19 -28.35 10.17
CA GLU A 182 8.10 -28.95 10.96
C GLU A 182 8.16 -28.54 12.44
N GLY A 183 9.36 -28.37 13.00
CA GLY A 183 9.55 -27.86 14.35
C GLY A 183 9.01 -26.44 14.48
N TRP A 184 9.36 -25.58 13.52
CA TRP A 184 8.81 -24.22 13.44
C TRP A 184 7.29 -24.21 13.27
N ARG A 185 6.72 -25.01 12.36
CA ARG A 185 5.25 -25.08 12.19
C ARG A 185 4.53 -25.45 13.48
N THR A 186 5.07 -26.42 14.21
CA THR A 186 4.48 -26.89 15.48
C THR A 186 4.57 -25.80 16.54
N ALA A 187 5.75 -25.22 16.75
CA ALA A 187 5.95 -24.18 17.76
C ALA A 187 5.15 -22.90 17.47
N ILE A 188 5.00 -22.50 16.20
CA ILE A 188 4.14 -21.35 15.86
C ILE A 188 2.66 -21.68 16.08
N ALA A 189 2.20 -22.88 15.70
CA ALA A 189 0.81 -23.28 15.92
C ALA A 189 0.44 -23.33 17.41
N GLU A 190 1.35 -23.82 18.26
CA GLU A 190 1.18 -23.82 19.72
C GLU A 190 1.29 -22.41 20.30
N GLY A 191 2.26 -21.63 19.84
CA GLY A 191 2.46 -20.24 20.24
C GLY A 191 1.23 -19.36 19.97
N LEU A 192 0.59 -19.53 18.81
CA LEU A 192 -0.64 -18.81 18.44
C LEU A 192 -1.84 -19.15 19.35
N GLN A 193 -1.82 -20.30 20.02
CA GLN A 193 -2.85 -20.70 20.98
C GLN A 193 -2.51 -20.27 22.42
N SER A 194 -1.30 -19.76 22.66
CA SER A 194 -0.84 -19.35 23.98
C SER A 194 -1.57 -18.09 24.46
N PRO A 195 -2.03 -18.04 25.73
CA PRO A 195 -2.64 -16.84 26.28
C PRO A 195 -1.65 -15.68 26.44
N ASN A 196 -0.35 -15.97 26.39
CA ASN A 196 0.72 -14.97 26.50
C ASN A 196 1.15 -14.41 25.14
N ALA A 197 0.56 -14.87 24.03
CA ALA A 197 0.89 -14.34 22.71
C ALA A 197 0.39 -12.89 22.57
N GLU A 198 1.29 -11.99 22.22
CA GLU A 198 0.96 -10.62 21.88
C GLU A 198 0.64 -10.55 20.39
N VAL A 199 -0.60 -10.19 20.05
CA VAL A 199 -1.09 -10.14 18.68
C VAL A 199 -1.44 -8.69 18.32
N VAL A 200 -0.80 -8.18 17.28
CA VAL A 200 -1.09 -6.85 16.71
C VAL A 200 -1.67 -7.03 15.31
N VAL A 201 -2.90 -6.59 15.11
CA VAL A 201 -3.54 -6.58 13.78
C VAL A 201 -2.87 -5.51 12.92
N LEU A 202 -2.32 -5.93 11.78
CA LEU A 202 -1.71 -5.03 10.80
C LEU A 202 -2.71 -4.50 9.80
N THR A 203 -3.62 -5.37 9.36
CA THR A 203 -4.72 -5.06 8.45
C THR A 203 -5.83 -6.09 8.65
N ASP A 204 -7.08 -5.69 8.43
CA ASP A 204 -8.26 -6.56 8.39
C ASP A 204 -8.89 -6.66 6.99
N ARG A 205 -8.15 -6.18 5.98
CA ARG A 205 -8.59 -6.08 4.59
C ARG A 205 -7.94 -7.10 3.66
N LEU A 206 -7.27 -8.14 4.17
CA LEU A 206 -6.71 -9.17 3.29
C LEU A 206 -7.84 -9.78 2.46
N ARG A 207 -7.61 -9.87 1.15
CA ARG A 207 -8.45 -10.66 0.26
C ARG A 207 -8.48 -12.10 0.78
N THR A 208 -9.65 -12.71 0.78
CA THR A 208 -9.78 -14.13 1.08
C THR A 208 -10.37 -14.91 -0.08
N VAL A 209 -9.97 -16.17 -0.21
CA VAL A 209 -10.57 -17.14 -1.13
C VAL A 209 -10.99 -18.37 -0.35
N THR A 210 -12.15 -18.92 -0.67
CA THR A 210 -12.61 -20.19 -0.07
C THR A 210 -12.16 -21.34 -0.95
N LEU A 211 -11.41 -22.27 -0.37
CA LEU A 211 -10.92 -23.49 -1.00
C LEU A 211 -11.57 -24.70 -0.32
N GLU A 212 -11.86 -25.74 -1.11
CA GLU A 212 -12.22 -27.03 -0.54
C GLU A 212 -10.94 -27.80 -0.18
N SER A 213 -10.84 -28.26 1.06
CA SER A 213 -9.71 -29.01 1.59
C SER A 213 -10.23 -30.17 2.43
N GLY A 214 -10.06 -31.40 1.93
CA GLY A 214 -10.47 -32.62 2.66
C GLY A 214 -11.97 -32.69 2.96
N GLY A 215 -12.82 -32.18 2.06
CA GLY A 215 -14.28 -32.14 2.24
C GLY A 215 -14.78 -31.01 3.17
N SER A 216 -13.89 -30.11 3.59
CA SER A 216 -14.23 -28.90 4.36
C SER A 216 -13.88 -27.64 3.59
N LEU A 217 -14.69 -26.59 3.74
CA LEU A 217 -14.39 -25.27 3.18
C LEU A 217 -13.42 -24.54 4.10
N ARG A 218 -12.26 -24.17 3.58
CA ARG A 218 -11.23 -23.38 4.28
C ARG A 218 -11.07 -22.03 3.59
N ARG A 219 -11.07 -20.95 4.37
CA ARG A 219 -10.73 -19.61 3.87
C ARG A 219 -9.21 -19.42 3.92
N GLN A 220 -8.63 -19.02 2.80
CA GLN A 220 -7.21 -18.74 2.62
C GLN A 220 -7.01 -17.27 2.30
N SER A 221 -5.96 -16.69 2.85
CA SER A 221 -5.65 -15.26 2.74
C SER A 221 -4.75 -14.95 1.54
N GLY A 222 -4.91 -13.77 0.96
CA GLY A 222 -4.12 -13.25 -0.16
C GLY A 222 -2.82 -12.58 0.28
N VAL A 223 -2.02 -13.27 1.10
CA VAL A 223 -0.65 -12.86 1.46
C VAL A 223 0.33 -13.95 1.04
N PHE A 224 1.43 -13.53 0.42
CA PHE A 224 2.47 -14.43 -0.03
C PHE A 224 3.84 -13.82 0.29
N PHE A 225 4.67 -14.62 0.94
CA PHE A 225 6.07 -14.35 1.17
C PHE A 225 6.88 -15.27 0.28
N PHE A 226 7.94 -14.76 -0.34
CA PHE A 226 8.87 -15.60 -1.08
C PHE A 226 10.27 -15.24 -0.65
N ASP A 227 11.05 -16.24 -0.32
CA ASP A 227 12.43 -16.07 0.09
C ASP A 227 13.40 -16.65 -0.94
N LEU A 228 14.59 -16.07 -0.95
CA LEU A 228 15.69 -16.55 -1.77
C LEU A 228 17.01 -16.29 -1.05
N LEU A 229 17.69 -17.38 -0.73
CA LEU A 229 18.98 -17.36 -0.04
C LEU A 229 20.11 -17.58 -1.05
N ARG A 230 21.10 -16.67 -1.06
CA ARG A 230 22.22 -16.69 -2.01
C ARG A 230 23.57 -16.53 -1.30
N PRO A 231 24.43 -17.55 -1.29
CA PRO A 231 24.20 -18.94 -1.76
C PRO A 231 23.10 -19.67 -0.99
N SER A 232 22.49 -20.70 -1.55
CA SER A 232 21.52 -21.56 -0.84
C SER A 232 22.23 -22.48 0.17
N ASP A 233 21.48 -23.08 1.09
CA ASP A 233 22.07 -24.03 2.05
C ASP A 233 22.59 -25.29 1.34
N GLU A 234 21.92 -25.74 0.28
CA GLU A 234 22.37 -26.85 -0.57
C GLU A 234 23.67 -26.52 -1.30
N GLU A 235 23.81 -25.31 -1.84
CA GLU A 235 25.03 -24.89 -2.51
C GLU A 235 26.21 -24.80 -1.54
N LEU A 236 25.98 -24.28 -0.33
CA LEU A 236 26.98 -24.31 0.74
C LEU A 236 27.35 -25.74 1.15
N ALA A 237 26.37 -26.65 1.23
CA ALA A 237 26.64 -28.07 1.49
C ALA A 237 27.46 -28.71 0.37
N GLN A 238 27.19 -28.39 -0.90
CA GLN A 238 27.99 -28.84 -2.04
C GLN A 238 29.43 -28.32 -1.97
N PHE A 239 29.64 -27.08 -1.57
CA PHE A 239 30.99 -26.54 -1.31
C PHE A 239 31.70 -27.30 -0.19
N ARG A 240 31.03 -27.52 0.95
CA ARG A 240 31.58 -28.28 2.09
C ARG A 240 31.94 -29.72 1.71
N ASN A 241 31.18 -30.31 0.79
CA ASN A 241 31.43 -31.66 0.27
C ASN A 241 32.43 -31.69 -0.90
N GLY A 242 33.02 -30.55 -1.27
CA GLY A 242 34.03 -30.43 -2.33
C GLY A 242 33.49 -30.53 -3.76
N ALA A 243 32.16 -30.54 -3.95
CA ALA A 243 31.51 -30.60 -5.26
C ALA A 243 31.48 -29.23 -5.97
N LEU A 244 31.54 -28.13 -5.20
CA LEU A 244 31.53 -26.76 -5.70
C LEU A 244 32.70 -25.99 -5.07
N THR A 245 33.34 -25.07 -5.81
CA THR A 245 34.43 -24.26 -5.24
C THR A 245 33.88 -22.97 -4.64
N TRP A 246 34.60 -22.41 -3.68
CA TRP A 246 34.19 -21.19 -2.97
C TRP A 246 33.90 -20.04 -3.93
N GLU A 247 34.69 -19.90 -5.00
CA GLU A 247 34.54 -18.84 -6.01
C GLU A 247 33.33 -19.05 -6.92
N ASN A 248 32.81 -20.27 -7.03
CA ASN A 248 31.70 -20.65 -7.90
C ASN A 248 30.33 -20.58 -7.21
N LEU A 249 30.30 -20.30 -5.89
CA LEU A 249 29.06 -20.04 -5.17
C LEU A 249 28.42 -18.74 -5.69
N PRO A 250 27.07 -18.63 -5.77
CA PRO A 250 26.40 -17.44 -6.29
C PRO A 250 26.36 -16.31 -5.24
N TRP A 251 27.53 -15.78 -4.91
CA TRP A 251 27.69 -14.64 -4.03
C TRP A 251 27.03 -13.40 -4.61
N VAL A 252 26.35 -12.64 -3.76
CA VAL A 252 25.74 -11.38 -4.17
C VAL A 252 26.83 -10.43 -4.69
N GLN A 253 26.67 -9.97 -5.93
CA GLN A 253 27.67 -9.11 -6.61
C GLN A 253 29.10 -9.68 -6.63
N ASN A 254 29.26 -11.01 -6.57
CA ASN A 254 30.57 -11.67 -6.42
C ASN A 254 31.35 -11.19 -5.18
N ALA A 255 30.65 -10.77 -4.12
CA ALA A 255 31.26 -10.28 -2.89
C ALA A 255 31.74 -11.46 -2.01
N TYR A 256 32.93 -11.97 -2.32
CA TYR A 256 33.63 -12.96 -1.51
C TYR A 256 35.12 -12.67 -1.45
N GLY A 257 35.76 -13.14 -0.38
CA GLY A 257 37.20 -13.10 -0.16
C GLY A 257 37.76 -14.48 0.12
N THR A 258 39.02 -14.53 0.55
CA THR A 258 39.71 -15.79 0.85
C THR A 258 39.20 -16.47 2.12
N GLN A 259 38.67 -15.70 3.07
CA GLN A 259 38.21 -16.17 4.38
C GLN A 259 36.71 -16.00 4.63
N TYR A 260 36.07 -15.04 3.97
CA TYR A 260 34.66 -14.70 4.20
C TYR A 260 33.93 -14.43 2.90
N GLY A 261 32.61 -14.68 2.88
CA GLY A 261 31.71 -14.40 1.77
C GLY A 261 30.45 -13.70 2.26
N LEU A 262 29.91 -12.79 1.45
CA LEU A 262 28.68 -12.08 1.79
C LEU A 262 27.47 -12.88 1.32
N ARG A 263 26.72 -13.44 2.27
CA ARG A 263 25.45 -14.09 2.00
C ARG A 263 24.31 -13.09 2.03
N GLN A 264 23.36 -13.26 1.11
CA GLN A 264 22.15 -12.47 1.04
C GLN A 264 20.93 -13.38 1.25
N HIS A 265 20.05 -12.99 2.17
CA HIS A 265 18.69 -13.53 2.24
C HIS A 265 17.71 -12.47 1.76
N TRP A 266 17.07 -12.69 0.61
CA TRP A 266 16.12 -11.77 0.00
C TRP A 266 14.68 -12.24 0.23
N LEU A 267 13.80 -11.30 0.57
CA LEU A 267 12.37 -11.50 0.76
C LEU A 267 11.59 -10.69 -0.28
N ARG A 268 10.61 -11.31 -0.91
CA ARG A 268 9.51 -10.68 -1.63
C ARG A 268 8.23 -10.82 -0.82
N ILE A 269 7.47 -9.74 -0.78
CA ILE A 269 6.17 -9.64 -0.11
C ILE A 269 5.13 -9.33 -1.16
N GLU A 270 4.06 -10.11 -1.22
CA GLU A 270 2.89 -9.85 -2.04
C GLU A 270 1.64 -9.85 -1.15
N LEU A 271 0.89 -8.76 -1.17
CA LEU A 271 -0.33 -8.58 -0.38
C LEU A 271 -1.47 -8.18 -1.30
N GLN A 272 -2.65 -8.73 -1.06
CA GLN A 272 -3.87 -8.36 -1.77
C GLN A 272 -4.86 -7.82 -0.76
N LEU A 273 -5.18 -6.53 -0.83
CA LEU A 273 -6.12 -5.86 0.07
C LEU A 273 -7.43 -5.52 -0.64
N VAL A 274 -8.51 -5.42 0.11
CA VAL A 274 -9.86 -5.13 -0.41
C VAL A 274 -10.31 -3.72 -0.01
N SER A 275 -10.82 -2.96 -0.98
CA SER A 275 -11.29 -1.58 -0.77
C SER A 275 -12.67 -1.47 -0.11
N GLY A 276 -13.50 -2.52 -0.21
CA GLY A 276 -14.82 -2.63 0.40
C GLY A 276 -14.84 -3.37 1.75
N GLU A 277 -16.01 -3.38 2.39
CA GLU A 277 -16.24 -4.08 3.67
C GLU A 277 -16.25 -5.61 3.51
N ASP A 278 -16.62 -6.11 2.32
CA ASP A 278 -16.65 -7.54 2.00
C ASP A 278 -15.30 -8.04 1.43
N ALA A 279 -14.49 -8.68 2.28
CA ALA A 279 -13.18 -9.24 1.94
C ALA A 279 -13.18 -10.33 0.84
N ALA A 280 -14.36 -10.85 0.46
CA ALA A 280 -14.51 -11.87 -0.59
C ALA A 280 -15.04 -11.32 -1.92
N ALA A 281 -15.70 -10.15 -1.91
CA ALA A 281 -16.42 -9.61 -3.07
C ALA A 281 -15.97 -8.20 -3.48
N GLY A 282 -15.21 -7.50 -2.62
CA GLY A 282 -14.71 -6.17 -2.93
C GLY A 282 -13.56 -6.18 -3.95
N GLU A 283 -13.28 -4.99 -4.47
CA GLU A 283 -12.19 -4.81 -5.42
C GLU A 283 -10.82 -5.00 -4.75
N VAL A 284 -9.94 -5.71 -5.46
CA VAL A 284 -8.65 -6.15 -4.93
C VAL A 284 -7.54 -5.23 -5.43
N VAL A 285 -6.77 -4.70 -4.50
CA VAL A 285 -5.60 -3.86 -4.74
C VAL A 285 -4.34 -4.64 -4.33
N PRO A 286 -3.44 -4.96 -5.28
CA PRO A 286 -2.19 -5.65 -4.96
C PRO A 286 -1.12 -4.68 -4.46
N PHE A 287 -0.33 -5.13 -3.48
CA PHE A 287 0.85 -4.45 -2.96
C PHE A 287 2.04 -5.37 -3.02
N PHE A 288 3.18 -4.82 -3.39
CA PHE A 288 4.43 -5.54 -3.52
C PHE A 288 5.49 -4.87 -2.66
N GLY A 289 6.27 -5.69 -1.97
CA GLY A 289 7.38 -5.26 -1.14
C GLY A 289 8.58 -6.17 -1.32
N SER A 290 9.74 -5.68 -0.91
CA SER A 290 10.92 -6.53 -0.79
C SER A 290 11.82 -6.04 0.34
N ALA A 291 12.59 -6.95 0.91
CA ALA A 291 13.57 -6.69 1.94
C ALA A 291 14.76 -7.65 1.74
N ALA A 292 15.93 -7.31 2.28
CA ALA A 292 17.07 -8.21 2.25
C ALA A 292 17.92 -8.07 3.51
N VAL A 293 18.53 -9.17 3.91
CA VAL A 293 19.49 -9.25 5.00
C VAL A 293 20.81 -9.72 4.43
N TYR A 294 21.90 -9.11 4.87
CA TYR A 294 23.25 -9.45 4.44
C TYR A 294 24.08 -9.83 5.65
N TYR A 295 24.79 -10.95 5.57
CA TYR A 295 25.64 -11.41 6.65
C TYR A 295 26.85 -12.17 6.13
N GLY A 296 27.94 -12.11 6.88
CA GLY A 296 29.18 -12.79 6.52
C GLY A 296 29.14 -14.27 6.88
N ILE A 297 29.67 -15.10 6.00
CA ILE A 297 29.96 -16.52 6.27
C ILE A 297 31.45 -16.76 6.17
N SER A 298 32.01 -17.53 7.09
CA SER A 298 33.41 -17.97 7.06
C SER A 298 33.59 -19.15 6.11
N ARG A 299 34.71 -19.15 5.37
CA ARG A 299 35.11 -20.25 4.49
C ARG A 299 35.52 -21.51 5.26
N VAL A 300 36.09 -21.33 6.44
CA VAL A 300 36.56 -22.39 7.33
C VAL A 300 35.69 -22.34 8.58
N GLU A 301 34.95 -23.41 8.82
CA GLU A 301 34.26 -23.71 10.08
C GLU A 301 35.04 -24.80 10.83
#